data_AF-A0ABC8R9L2-F1
#
_entry.id   AF-A0ABC8R9L2-F1
#
_cell.length_a   1.000
_cell.length_b   1.000
_cell.length_c   1.000
_cell.angle_alpha   90.00
_cell.angle_beta   90.00
_cell.angle_gamma   90.00
#
_symmetry.space_group_name_H-M   'P 1'
#
loop_
_entity.id
_entity.type
_entity.pdbx_description
1 polymer ?
#
loop_
_entity_poly.entity_id
_entity_poly.type
_entity_poly.pdbx_seq_one_letter_code
_entity_poly.pdbx_strand_id
1 'polypeptide(L)'
;MSQLELTLYDPGDSLSGKLVSCDEEFCLEINGGRVSGCNTNVSCLYTEVYGDGSYSIGYFVKDIVQYEGVSGDLQTKSANGSVIFG
;
A
#
# COMPACT_ATOMS: atom_id res chain seq x y z
N MET A 1 16.67 24.56 -10.34
CA MET A 1 16.36 23.28 -9.66
C MET A 1 15.29 22.60 -10.49
N SER A 2 15.58 21.43 -11.06
CA SER A 2 14.56 20.60 -11.69
C SER A 2 13.78 19.88 -10.59
N GLN A 3 12.49 20.17 -10.46
CA GLN A 3 11.59 19.46 -9.57
C GLN A 3 11.31 18.07 -10.15
N LEU A 4 11.37 17.03 -9.33
CA LEU A 4 10.97 15.68 -9.74
C LEU A 4 9.45 15.67 -9.92
N GLU A 5 8.98 15.42 -11.14
CA GLU A 5 7.56 15.16 -11.36
C GLU A 5 7.20 13.79 -10.78
N LEU A 6 6.17 13.79 -9.93
CA LEU A 6 5.62 12.58 -9.32
C LEU A 6 4.27 12.29 -9.97
N THR A 7 4.06 11.04 -10.36
CA THR A 7 2.78 10.54 -10.86
C THR A 7 2.12 9.72 -9.77
N LEU A 8 0.81 9.90 -9.60
CA LEU A 8 0.04 9.08 -8.68
C LEU A 8 -0.03 7.64 -9.19
N TYR A 9 0.03 6.69 -8.26
CA TYR A 9 -0.14 5.29 -8.57
C TYR A 9 -1.59 5.00 -9.01
N ASP A 10 -1.76 4.33 -10.16
CA ASP A 10 -3.05 3.81 -10.64
C ASP A 10 -3.09 2.28 -10.47
N PRO A 11 -3.92 1.75 -9.56
CA PRO A 11 -4.08 0.31 -9.39
C PRO A 11 -4.58 -0.42 -10.65
N GLY A 12 -5.31 0.27 -11.54
CA GLY A 12 -5.84 -0.30 -12.78
C GLY A 12 -4.76 -0.56 -13.84
N ASP A 13 -3.65 0.16 -13.77
CA ASP A 13 -2.51 0.00 -14.68
C ASP A 13 -1.53 -1.10 -14.21
N SER A 14 -1.67 -1.59 -12.96
CA SER A 14 -0.85 -2.66 -12.43
C SER A 14 -1.39 -4.05 -12.78
N LEU A 15 -0.51 -4.92 -13.27
CA LEU A 15 -0.85 -6.34 -13.55
C LEU A 15 -0.84 -7.21 -12.29
N SER A 16 -0.21 -6.76 -11.21
CA SER A 16 -0.11 -7.48 -9.94
C SER A 16 -0.87 -6.82 -8.80
N GLY A 17 -1.27 -5.55 -8.98
CA GLY A 17 -1.99 -4.76 -7.99
C GLY A 17 -3.38 -5.32 -7.70
N LYS A 18 -3.72 -5.43 -6.42
CA LYS A 18 -5.03 -5.84 -5.95
C LYS A 18 -5.47 -4.98 -4.77
N LEU A 19 -6.72 -4.55 -4.78
CA LEU A 19 -7.33 -3.94 -3.61
C LEU A 19 -7.34 -4.96 -2.47
N VAL A 20 -7.00 -4.53 -1.26
CA VAL A 20 -7.13 -5.35 -0.06
C VAL A 20 -8.60 -5.36 0.35
N SER A 21 -9.21 -6.53 0.48
CA SER A 21 -10.59 -6.65 0.93
C SER A 21 -10.69 -6.49 2.44
N CYS A 22 -11.84 -6.02 2.91
CA CYS A 22 -12.05 -5.66 4.32
C CYS A 22 -11.99 -6.88 5.26
N ASP A 23 -12.29 -8.08 4.78
CA ASP A 23 -12.22 -9.33 5.55
C ASP A 23 -10.85 -10.02 5.51
N GLU A 24 -9.87 -9.46 4.79
CA GLU A 24 -8.49 -9.93 4.86
C GLU A 24 -7.90 -9.67 6.25
N GLU A 25 -7.06 -10.60 6.71
CA GLU A 25 -6.46 -10.57 8.05
C GLU A 25 -5.75 -9.24 8.34
N PHE A 26 -4.98 -8.73 7.38
CA PHE A 26 -4.33 -7.42 7.47
C PHE A 26 -5.32 -6.31 7.82
N CYS A 27 -6.49 -6.28 7.16
CA CYS A 27 -7.48 -5.25 7.40
C CYS A 27 -8.14 -5.37 8.78
N LEU A 28 -8.34 -6.60 9.25
CA LEU A 28 -8.90 -6.86 10.57
C LEU A 28 -7.92 -6.43 11.68
N GLU A 29 -6.62 -6.68 11.48
CA GLU A 29 -5.58 -6.32 12.44
C GLU A 29 -5.48 -4.79 12.62
N ILE A 30 -5.40 -4.04 11.52
CA ILE A 30 -5.28 -2.57 11.59
C ILE A 30 -6.53 -1.90 12.16
N ASN A 31 -7.70 -2.49 11.93
CA ASN A 31 -8.98 -1.96 12.44
C ASN A 31 -9.24 -2.37 13.90
N GLY A 32 -8.36 -3.16 14.52
CA GLY A 32 -8.56 -3.67 15.87
C GLY A 32 -9.71 -4.67 15.98
N GLY A 33 -10.05 -5.34 14.87
CA GLY A 33 -11.08 -6.37 14.79
C GLY A 33 -12.07 -6.18 13.65
N ARG A 34 -13.16 -6.96 13.70
CA ARG A 34 -14.17 -6.98 12.65
C ARG A 34 -15.06 -5.75 12.70
N VAL A 35 -15.06 -4.98 11.61
CA VAL A 35 -15.94 -3.83 11.43
C VAL A 35 -17.33 -4.28 10.97
N SER A 36 -18.39 -3.69 11.51
CA SER A 36 -19.76 -3.99 11.08
C SER A 36 -19.99 -3.58 9.62
N GLY A 37 -20.54 -4.46 8.79
CA GLY A 37 -20.76 -4.22 7.35
C GLY A 37 -19.55 -4.53 6.46
N CYS A 38 -18.40 -4.86 7.06
CA CYS A 38 -17.19 -5.30 6.39
C CYS A 38 -17.38 -6.68 5.73
N ASN A 39 -17.20 -6.75 4.41
CA ASN A 39 -17.32 -7.96 3.61
C ASN A 39 -16.29 -7.97 2.47
N THR A 40 -16.17 -9.09 1.77
CA THR A 40 -15.19 -9.33 0.68
C THR A 40 -15.24 -8.32 -0.46
N ASN A 41 -16.40 -7.68 -0.69
CA ASN A 41 -16.61 -6.74 -1.79
C ASN A 41 -16.33 -5.28 -1.38
N VAL A 42 -15.92 -5.06 -0.13
CA VAL A 42 -15.58 -3.74 0.40
C VAL A 42 -14.07 -3.66 0.54
N SER A 43 -13.46 -2.63 -0.05
CA SER A 43 -12.03 -2.36 0.11
C SER A 43 -11.71 -1.98 1.56
N CYS A 44 -10.53 -2.36 2.02
CA CYS A 44 -10.01 -1.97 3.31
C CYS A 44 -9.65 -0.48 3.32
N LEU A 45 -10.46 0.33 4.01
CA LEU A 45 -10.26 1.78 4.11
C LEU A 45 -9.26 2.12 5.22
N TYR A 46 -8.57 3.24 5.05
CA TYR A 46 -7.69 3.80 6.09
C TYR A 46 -7.96 5.28 6.31
N THR A 47 -7.56 5.77 7.46
CA THR A 47 -7.47 7.20 7.76
C THR A 47 -6.20 7.42 8.57
N GLU A 48 -5.22 8.10 7.98
CA GLU A 48 -3.97 8.44 8.65
C GLU A 48 -3.96 9.92 9.01
N VAL A 49 -3.66 10.22 10.27
CA VAL A 49 -3.54 11.59 10.79
C VAL A 49 -2.07 11.85 11.11
N TYR A 50 -1.48 12.83 10.42
CA TYR A 50 -0.08 13.18 10.58
C TYR A 50 0.11 14.12 11.78
N GLY A 51 1.35 14.24 12.26
CA GLY A 51 1.67 15.05 13.44
C GLY A 51 1.39 16.57 13.29
N ASP A 52 1.21 17.05 12.06
CA ASP A 52 0.82 18.43 11.74
C ASP A 52 -0.71 18.62 11.70
N GLY A 53 -1.49 17.57 11.93
CA GLY A 53 -2.95 17.57 11.90
C GLY A 53 -3.55 17.42 10.50
N SER A 54 -2.74 17.35 9.45
CA SER A 54 -3.21 16.94 8.13
C SER A 54 -3.58 15.46 8.15
N TYR A 55 -4.39 15.02 7.18
CA TYR A 55 -4.82 13.64 7.12
C TYR A 55 -4.99 13.15 5.67
N SER A 56 -4.87 11.84 5.50
CA SER A 56 -5.17 11.12 4.26
C SER A 56 -6.25 10.07 4.52
N ILE A 57 -7.12 9.88 3.55
CA ILE A 57 -8.16 8.85 3.56
C ILE A 57 -8.06 8.12 2.23
N GLY A 58 -8.05 6.80 2.28
CA GLY A 58 -7.93 5.98 1.09
C GLY A 58 -8.27 4.54 1.36
N TYR A 59 -7.77 3.66 0.50
CA TYR A 59 -7.89 2.22 0.61
C TYR A 59 -6.52 1.57 0.44
N PHE A 60 -6.35 0.40 1.05
CA PHE A 60 -5.12 -0.36 0.89
C PHE A 60 -5.09 -1.14 -0.42
N VAL A 61 -3.91 -1.16 -1.03
CA VAL A 61 -3.55 -1.96 -2.19
C VAL A 61 -2.41 -2.88 -1.80
N LYS A 62 -2.49 -4.14 -2.23
CA LYS A 62 -1.37 -5.08 -2.21
C LYS A 62 -0.78 -5.18 -3.62
N ASP A 63 0.52 -4.93 -3.74
CA ASP A 63 1.22 -5.06 -5.02
C ASP A 63 2.67 -5.55 -4.84
N ILE A 64 3.36 -5.74 -5.96
CA ILE A 64 4.78 -6.06 -6.04
C ILE A 64 5.55 -4.78 -6.34
N VAL A 65 6.43 -4.39 -5.43
CA VAL A 65 7.42 -3.34 -5.65
C VAL A 65 8.71 -3.97 -6.15
N GLN A 66 9.25 -3.42 -7.23
CA GLN A 66 10.56 -3.77 -7.77
C GLN A 66 11.58 -2.75 -7.24
N TYR A 67 12.69 -3.23 -6.71
CA TYR A 67 13.73 -2.38 -6.12
C TYR A 67 15.11 -2.99 -6.29
N GLU A 68 16.13 -2.16 -6.19
CA GLU A 68 17.53 -2.59 -6.14
C GLU A 68 17.92 -2.85 -4.68
N GLY A 69 17.95 -4.13 -4.29
CA GLY A 69 18.35 -4.55 -2.95
C GLY A 69 19.86 -4.54 -2.80
N VAL A 70 20.37 -3.99 -1.69
CA VAL A 70 21.81 -4.02 -1.37
C VAL A 70 22.27 -5.45 -1.18
N SER A 71 23.25 -5.90 -1.98
CA SER A 71 23.77 -7.26 -1.93
C SER A 71 25.12 -7.39 -1.22
N GLY A 72 25.65 -6.29 -0.68
CA GLY A 72 27.00 -6.21 -0.12
C GLY A 72 28.03 -5.77 -1.15
N ASP A 73 29.28 -5.57 -0.72
CA ASP A 73 30.43 -5.23 -1.57
C ASP A 73 30.21 -4.06 -2.54
N LEU A 74 29.48 -3.03 -2.09
CA LEU A 74 29.10 -1.86 -2.89
C LEU A 74 28.25 -2.21 -4.14
N GLN A 75 27.55 -3.35 -4.12
CA GLN A 75 26.69 -3.82 -5.19
C GLN A 75 25.22 -3.86 -4.78
N THR A 76 24.35 -3.76 -5.78
CA THR A 76 22.90 -4.02 -5.68
C THR A 76 22.50 -5.15 -6.62
N LYS A 77 21.33 -5.74 -6.35
CA LYS A 77 20.65 -6.67 -7.24
C LYS A 77 19.17 -6.35 -7.29
N SER A 78 18.59 -6.48 -8.48
CA SER A 78 17.15 -6.35 -8.66
C SER A 78 16.40 -7.39 -7.83
N ALA A 79 15.40 -6.93 -7.10
CA ALA A 79 14.57 -7.72 -6.21
C ALA A 79 13.12 -7.26 -6.28
N ASN A 80 12.22 -8.17 -5.92
CA ASN A 80 10.79 -7.92 -5.85
C ASN A 80 10.33 -8.15 -4.41
N GLY A 81 9.40 -7.31 -3.94
CA GLY A 81 8.78 -7.46 -2.62
C GLY A 81 7.27 -7.25 -2.72
N SER A 82 6.50 -8.07 -2.01
CA SER A 82 5.08 -7.79 -1.83
C SER A 82 4.90 -6.77 -0.73
N VAL A 83 4.16 -5.70 -1.02
CA VAL A 83 3.89 -4.61 -0.09
C VAL A 83 2.40 -4.33 -0.09
N ILE A 84 1.85 -4.04 1.10
CA ILE A 84 0.53 -3.42 1.25
C ILE A 84 0.76 -1.95 1.58
N PHE A 85 0.13 -1.05 0.82
CA PHE A 85 0.27 0.39 1.00
C PHE A 85 -1.06 1.11 0.78
N GLY A 86 -1.16 2.30 1.38
CA GLY A 86 -2.31 3.18 1.34
C GLY A 86 -1.84 4.62 1.22
#